data_AF-A0A3S0E634-F1
#
_entry.id   AF-A0A3S0E634-F1
#
_cell.length_a   1.000
_cell.length_b   1.000
_cell.length_c   1.000
_cell.angle_alpha   90.00
_cell.angle_beta   90.00
_cell.angle_gamma   90.00
#
_symmetry.space_group_name_H-M   'P 1'
#
loop_
_entity.id
_entity.type
_entity.pdbx_description
1 polymer ?
#
loop_
_entity_poly.entity_id
_entity_poly.type
_entity_poly.pdbx_seq_one_letter_code
_entity_poly.pdbx_strand_id
1 'polypeptide(L)'
;MLLEVKDLEVAYGDYQVVWGVSLNVAAGESVALLGPNGSGKSTVVNTISGLNKAKAGAIIFDGQDITRQPTHARAPIGIAHVLERRRVFPHLTVLQNLKLGAWHPRAKAEREASLKRAFTLFPRLDERKDQLARTMSGGEQQMLAIARGLMSLPRLLMVDEPFLGLAPQVMEQMQGVFERLKSEGMAILFIEQNVRLALAMATRGYILESGRLAISGASGSLIDSPEVRRIFLGG
;
A
#
# COMPACT_ATOMS: atom_id res chain seq x y z
N MET A 1 5.10 17.85 -0.07
CA MET A 1 4.39 16.58 0.20
C MET A 1 4.64 15.64 -0.98
N LEU A 2 4.66 14.32 -0.76
CA LEU A 2 4.85 13.37 -1.86
C LEU A 2 3.51 12.99 -2.49
N LEU A 3 2.50 12.69 -1.69
CA LEU A 3 1.14 12.44 -2.14
C LEU A 3 0.21 13.44 -1.46
N GLU A 4 -0.68 14.06 -2.23
CA GLU A 4 -1.81 14.84 -1.74
C GLU A 4 -3.07 14.39 -2.46
N VAL A 5 -4.11 14.07 -1.70
CA VAL A 5 -5.46 13.77 -2.16
C VAL A 5 -6.36 14.86 -1.61
N LYS A 6 -7.10 15.54 -2.48
CA LYS A 6 -7.92 16.71 -2.14
C LYS A 6 -9.37 16.44 -2.55
N ASP A 7 -10.25 16.43 -1.55
CA ASP A 7 -11.70 16.32 -1.67
C ASP A 7 -12.14 15.25 -2.67
N LEU A 8 -11.51 14.08 -2.58
CA LEU A 8 -11.70 13.00 -3.52
C LEU A 8 -13.13 12.47 -3.44
N GLU A 9 -13.83 12.45 -4.57
CA GLU A 9 -15.12 11.80 -4.71
C GLU A 9 -15.03 10.67 -5.74
N VAL A 10 -15.64 9.53 -5.41
CA VAL A 10 -15.60 8.34 -6.27
C VAL A 10 -16.95 7.63 -6.24
N ALA A 11 -17.46 7.25 -7.41
CA ALA A 11 -18.70 6.52 -7.59
C ALA A 11 -18.50 5.32 -8.53
N TYR A 12 -19.32 4.28 -8.34
CA TYR A 12 -19.47 3.17 -9.28
C TYR A 12 -20.85 3.28 -9.93
N GLY A 13 -20.89 3.73 -11.19
CA GLY A 13 -22.15 4.14 -11.81
C GLY A 13 -22.78 5.28 -11.00
N ASP A 14 -24.03 5.12 -10.62
CA ASP A 14 -24.79 6.10 -9.84
C ASP A 14 -24.55 6.00 -8.32
N TYR A 15 -23.82 4.99 -7.86
CA TYR A 15 -23.58 4.75 -6.43
C TYR A 15 -22.29 5.41 -5.96
N GLN A 16 -22.40 6.50 -5.20
CA GLN A 16 -21.26 7.22 -4.62
C GLN A 16 -20.73 6.50 -3.36
N VAL A 17 -19.43 6.19 -3.38
CA VAL A 17 -18.74 5.45 -2.31
C VAL A 17 -17.82 6.35 -1.49
N VAL A 18 -17.18 7.34 -2.11
CA VAL A 18 -16.27 8.26 -1.41
C VAL A 18 -16.81 9.69 -1.55
N TRP A 19 -16.81 10.42 -0.44
CA TRP A 19 -17.46 11.72 -0.28
C TRP A 19 -16.46 12.76 0.25
N GLY A 20 -15.65 13.34 -0.64
CA GLY A 20 -14.76 14.44 -0.30
C GLY A 20 -13.62 14.05 0.65
N VAL A 21 -12.94 12.93 0.39
CA VAL A 21 -11.83 12.47 1.25
C VAL A 21 -10.54 13.21 0.89
N SER A 22 -9.92 13.80 1.91
CA SER A 22 -8.61 14.45 1.81
C SER A 22 -7.57 13.73 2.68
N LEU A 23 -6.40 13.45 2.11
CA LEU A 23 -5.26 12.87 2.83
C LEU A 23 -3.94 13.29 2.19
N ASN A 24 -2.84 13.17 2.92
CA ASN A 24 -1.50 13.40 2.37
C ASN A 24 -0.50 12.40 2.94
N VAL A 25 0.63 12.23 2.25
CA VAL A 25 1.77 11.41 2.68
C VAL A 25 3.06 12.13 2.30
N ALA A 26 3.94 12.37 3.26
CA ALA A 26 5.26 12.93 3.03
C ALA A 26 6.26 11.86 2.58
N ALA A 27 7.39 12.27 1.99
CA ALA A 27 8.50 11.36 1.72
C ALA A 27 9.06 10.82 3.04
N GLY A 28 9.44 9.54 3.08
CA GLY A 28 9.93 8.88 4.31
C GLY A 28 8.88 8.74 5.43
N GLU A 29 7.60 8.98 5.13
CA GLU A 29 6.51 8.86 6.10
C GLU A 29 5.74 7.55 5.93
N SER A 30 5.31 6.95 7.04
CA SER A 30 4.32 5.88 7.05
C SER A 30 2.96 6.41 7.53
N VAL A 31 1.93 6.27 6.70
CA VAL A 31 0.55 6.71 7.02
C VAL A 31 -0.38 5.51 6.97
N ALA A 32 -1.37 5.46 7.88
CA ALA A 32 -2.41 4.44 7.86
C ALA A 32 -3.74 5.02 7.36
N LEU A 33 -4.37 4.35 6.38
CA LEU A 33 -5.76 4.54 6.01
C LEU A 33 -6.58 3.40 6.61
N LEU A 34 -7.47 3.76 7.52
CA LEU A 34 -8.18 2.88 8.43
C LEU A 34 -9.69 3.01 8.25
N GLY A 35 -10.42 2.03 8.75
CA GLY A 35 -11.88 2.06 8.82
C GLY A 35 -12.50 0.66 8.70
N PRO A 36 -13.79 0.48 9.02
CA PRO A 36 -14.49 -0.78 8.84
C PRO A 36 -14.54 -1.26 7.39
N ASN A 37 -14.94 -2.51 7.16
CA ASN A 37 -15.21 -3.00 5.81
C ASN A 37 -16.34 -2.20 5.17
N GLY A 38 -16.18 -1.85 3.89
CA GLY A 38 -17.12 -0.99 3.18
C GLY A 38 -16.94 0.51 3.42
N SER A 39 -15.99 0.96 4.26
CA SER A 39 -15.81 2.40 4.55
C SER A 39 -15.22 3.23 3.39
N GLY A 40 -14.83 2.60 2.27
CA GLY A 40 -14.30 3.28 1.09
C GLY A 40 -12.77 3.25 0.96
N LYS A 41 -12.03 2.61 1.87
CA LYS A 41 -10.54 2.54 1.85
C LYS A 41 -10.00 2.07 0.49
N SER A 42 -10.41 0.88 0.05
CA SER A 42 -9.96 0.29 -1.22
C SER A 42 -10.35 1.18 -2.41
N THR A 43 -11.52 1.84 -2.35
CA THR A 43 -11.95 2.79 -3.39
C THR A 43 -11.00 3.99 -3.48
N VAL A 44 -10.58 4.56 -2.36
CA VAL A 44 -9.59 5.65 -2.32
C VAL A 44 -8.27 5.20 -2.94
N VAL A 45 -7.67 4.09 -2.49
CA VAL A 45 -6.35 3.67 -2.95
C VAL A 45 -6.34 3.10 -4.37
N ASN A 46 -7.44 2.49 -4.81
CA ASN A 46 -7.63 2.12 -6.22
C ASN A 46 -7.70 3.37 -7.11
N THR A 47 -8.28 4.47 -6.63
CA THR A 47 -8.30 5.74 -7.38
C THR A 47 -6.92 6.40 -7.40
N ILE A 48 -6.15 6.34 -6.30
CA ILE A 48 -4.72 6.74 -6.26
C ILE A 48 -3.86 5.87 -7.20
N SER A 49 -4.27 4.64 -7.45
CA SER A 49 -3.62 3.75 -8.43
C SER A 49 -4.12 3.93 -9.86
N GLY A 50 -5.13 4.76 -10.07
CA GLY A 50 -5.79 4.96 -11.36
C GLY A 50 -6.66 3.78 -11.82
N LEU A 51 -6.92 2.79 -10.94
CA LEU A 51 -7.81 1.66 -11.22
C LEU A 51 -9.29 2.10 -11.22
N ASN A 52 -9.59 3.19 -10.50
CA ASN A 52 -10.88 3.86 -10.52
C ASN A 52 -10.70 5.30 -11.01
N LYS A 53 -11.75 5.87 -11.59
CA LYS A 53 -11.79 7.29 -11.98
C LYS A 53 -12.35 8.13 -10.83
N ALA A 54 -11.69 9.23 -10.53
CA ALA A 54 -12.25 10.24 -9.64
C ALA A 54 -13.45 10.92 -10.31
N LYS A 55 -14.56 11.07 -9.58
CA LYS A 55 -15.72 11.89 -9.99
C LYS A 55 -15.40 13.37 -9.81
N ALA A 56 -14.78 13.71 -8.68
CA ALA A 56 -14.31 15.05 -8.34
C ALA A 56 -13.08 14.97 -7.42
N GLY A 57 -12.49 16.13 -7.13
CA GLY A 57 -11.26 16.23 -6.34
C GLY A 57 -10.00 16.06 -7.19
N ALA A 58 -8.85 16.00 -6.52
CA ALA A 58 -7.54 15.91 -7.15
C ALA A 58 -6.61 14.93 -6.43
N ILE A 59 -5.76 14.27 -7.20
CA ILE A 59 -4.64 13.45 -6.72
C ILE A 59 -3.36 14.06 -7.30
N ILE A 60 -2.52 14.58 -6.41
CA ILE A 60 -1.27 15.24 -6.74
C ILE A 60 -0.14 14.38 -6.19
N PHE A 61 0.82 14.05 -7.05
CA PHE A 61 2.01 13.29 -6.71
C PHE A 61 3.26 14.10 -7.03
N ASP A 62 4.05 14.43 -6.02
CA ASP A 62 5.26 15.24 -6.13
C ASP A 62 5.05 16.57 -6.87
N GLY A 63 3.94 17.25 -6.56
CA GLY A 63 3.53 18.50 -7.20
C GLY A 63 2.85 18.34 -8.57
N GLN A 64 2.80 17.13 -9.14
CA GLN A 64 2.14 16.86 -10.42
C GLN A 64 0.72 16.33 -10.21
N ASP A 65 -0.28 16.93 -10.87
CA ASP A 65 -1.63 16.36 -10.91
C ASP A 65 -1.65 15.07 -11.74
N ILE A 66 -2.01 13.96 -11.11
CA ILE A 66 -2.12 12.63 -11.72
C ILE A 66 -3.57 12.11 -11.75
N THR A 67 -4.56 12.93 -11.43
CA THR A 67 -5.97 12.55 -11.25
C THR A 67 -6.50 11.80 -12.47
N ARG A 68 -6.17 12.27 -13.68
CA ARG A 68 -6.61 11.68 -14.96
C ARG A 68 -5.55 10.79 -15.62
N GLN A 69 -4.42 10.57 -14.95
CA GLN A 69 -3.34 9.75 -15.51
C GLN A 69 -3.72 8.26 -15.46
N PRO A 70 -3.53 7.51 -16.57
CA PRO A 70 -3.86 6.09 -16.62
C PRO A 70 -2.94 5.26 -15.69
N THR A 71 -3.44 4.13 -15.19
CA THR A 71 -2.75 3.24 -14.24
C THR A 71 -1.32 2.90 -14.65
N HIS A 72 -1.10 2.53 -15.92
CA HIS A 72 0.22 2.09 -16.41
C HIS A 72 1.29 3.18 -16.33
N ALA A 73 0.88 4.46 -16.27
CA ALA A 73 1.80 5.59 -16.18
C ALA A 73 2.13 6.00 -14.74
N ARG A 74 1.48 5.39 -13.72
CA ARG A 74 1.73 5.68 -12.30
C ARG A 74 2.92 4.94 -11.71
N ALA A 75 3.18 3.71 -12.16
CA ALA A 75 4.37 2.98 -11.71
C ALA A 75 5.68 3.67 -12.11
N PRO A 76 5.87 4.13 -13.38
CA PRO A 76 7.09 4.84 -13.77
C PRO A 76 7.40 6.12 -12.99
N ILE A 77 6.39 6.83 -12.48
CA ILE A 77 6.59 8.02 -11.65
C ILE A 77 6.85 7.68 -10.17
N GLY A 78 6.71 6.40 -9.78
CA GLY A 78 7.13 5.90 -8.46
C GLY A 78 5.97 5.51 -7.52
N ILE A 79 4.80 5.13 -8.05
CA ILE A 79 3.69 4.61 -7.23
C ILE A 79 3.57 3.09 -7.42
N ALA A 80 3.79 2.33 -6.34
CA ALA A 80 3.51 0.89 -6.32
C ALA A 80 2.30 0.60 -5.42
N HIS A 81 1.39 -0.26 -5.91
CA HIS A 81 0.23 -0.72 -5.15
C HIS A 81 0.26 -2.25 -5.03
N VAL A 82 0.45 -2.73 -3.81
CA VAL A 82 0.34 -4.13 -3.44
C VAL A 82 -1.09 -4.37 -2.92
N LEU A 83 -1.92 -4.92 -3.81
CA LEU A 83 -3.33 -5.19 -3.54
C LEU A 83 -3.53 -6.35 -2.55
N GLU A 84 -4.72 -6.42 -1.96
CA GLU A 84 -5.14 -7.53 -1.11
C GLU A 84 -4.99 -8.89 -1.81
N ARG A 85 -4.87 -9.95 -0.99
CA ARG A 85 -4.78 -11.36 -1.42
C ARG A 85 -3.55 -11.71 -2.25
N ARG A 86 -2.45 -10.97 -2.06
CA ARG A 86 -1.07 -11.29 -2.52
C ARG A 86 -0.87 -11.26 -4.05
N ARG A 87 -1.89 -11.51 -4.87
CA ARG A 87 -1.94 -11.45 -6.36
C ARG A 87 -0.61 -11.82 -7.05
N VAL A 88 0.07 -12.84 -6.56
CA VAL A 88 1.31 -13.36 -7.18
C VAL A 88 0.95 -14.10 -8.46
N PHE A 89 1.90 -14.28 -9.37
CA PHE A 89 1.71 -15.13 -10.56
C PHE A 89 2.01 -16.58 -10.16
N PRO A 90 0.97 -17.43 -9.93
CA PRO A 90 1.13 -18.71 -9.24
C PRO A 90 1.95 -19.74 -10.02
N HIS A 91 1.93 -19.64 -11.35
CA HIS A 91 2.61 -20.55 -12.27
C HIS A 91 4.02 -20.09 -12.66
N LEU A 92 4.48 -18.96 -12.11
CA LEU A 92 5.83 -18.47 -12.30
C LEU A 92 6.67 -18.73 -11.05
N THR A 93 7.98 -18.84 -11.24
CA THR A 93 8.92 -18.92 -10.13
C THR A 93 8.97 -17.61 -9.34
N VAL A 94 9.56 -17.64 -8.15
CA VAL A 94 9.86 -16.44 -7.36
C VAL A 94 10.67 -15.43 -8.18
N LEU A 95 11.75 -15.87 -8.83
CA LEU A 95 12.59 -15.02 -9.66
C LEU A 95 11.82 -14.40 -10.83
N GLN A 96 10.97 -15.19 -11.51
CA GLN A 96 10.14 -14.69 -12.60
C GLN A 96 9.12 -13.66 -12.12
N ASN A 97 8.49 -13.90 -10.97
CA ASN A 97 7.59 -12.93 -10.33
C ASN A 97 8.29 -11.60 -10.06
N LEU A 98 9.49 -11.62 -9.47
CA LEU A 98 10.25 -10.40 -9.19
C LEU A 98 10.62 -9.65 -10.47
N LYS A 99 11.11 -10.36 -11.50
CA LYS A 99 11.48 -9.75 -12.79
C LYS A 99 10.31 -9.02 -13.46
N LEU A 100 9.06 -9.49 -13.29
CA LEU A 100 7.87 -8.82 -13.83
C LEU A 100 7.60 -7.44 -13.18
N GLY A 101 8.05 -7.21 -11.95
CA GLY A 101 7.91 -5.90 -11.31
C GLY A 101 8.79 -4.82 -11.95
N ALA A 102 9.90 -5.21 -12.58
CA ALA A 102 10.84 -4.32 -13.24
C ALA A 102 10.56 -4.16 -14.75
N TRP A 103 9.36 -3.68 -15.10
CA TRP A 103 8.88 -3.71 -16.50
C TRP A 103 9.15 -2.43 -17.31
N HIS A 104 9.21 -1.26 -16.68
CA HIS A 104 9.42 0.03 -17.36
C HIS A 104 10.92 0.36 -17.52
N PRO A 105 11.33 1.27 -18.43
CA PRO A 105 12.74 1.45 -18.82
C PRO A 105 13.71 1.65 -17.65
N ARG A 106 13.39 2.56 -16.71
CA ARG A 106 14.21 2.80 -15.52
C ARG A 106 14.36 1.54 -14.64
N ALA A 107 13.26 0.83 -14.38
CA ALA A 107 13.33 -0.38 -13.56
C ALA A 107 14.05 -1.54 -14.27
N LYS A 108 13.93 -1.64 -15.60
CA LYS A 108 14.68 -2.62 -16.41
C LYS A 108 16.18 -2.41 -16.31
N ALA A 109 16.64 -1.15 -16.30
CA ALA A 109 18.05 -0.78 -16.16
C ALA A 109 18.61 -1.19 -14.79
N GLU A 110 17.83 -1.00 -13.72
CA GLU A 110 18.22 -1.28 -12.32
C GLU A 110 17.83 -2.69 -11.84
N ARG A 111 17.39 -3.56 -12.74
CA ARG A 111 16.74 -4.84 -12.39
C ARG A 111 17.63 -5.75 -11.55
N GLU A 112 18.90 -5.91 -11.91
CA GLU A 112 19.80 -6.82 -11.18
C GLU A 112 20.15 -6.28 -9.79
N ALA A 113 20.36 -4.97 -9.66
CA ALA A 113 20.53 -4.31 -8.36
C ALA A 113 19.27 -4.44 -7.49
N SER A 114 18.09 -4.27 -8.09
CA SER A 114 16.80 -4.41 -7.42
C SER A 114 16.55 -5.84 -6.95
N LEU A 115 16.90 -6.85 -7.76
CA LEU A 115 16.82 -8.26 -7.37
C LEU A 115 17.69 -8.55 -6.14
N LYS A 116 18.95 -8.10 -6.16
CA LYS A 116 19.87 -8.26 -5.02
C LYS A 116 19.31 -7.61 -3.75
N ARG A 117 18.73 -6.40 -3.88
CA ARG A 117 18.06 -5.71 -2.77
C ARG A 117 16.84 -6.48 -2.28
N ALA A 118 15.99 -6.99 -3.18
CA ALA A 118 14.82 -7.78 -2.83
C ALA A 118 15.20 -9.04 -2.03
N PHE A 119 16.24 -9.75 -2.43
CA PHE A 119 16.76 -10.92 -1.71
C PHE A 119 17.41 -10.55 -0.37
N THR A 120 18.03 -9.38 -0.27
CA THR A 120 18.55 -8.88 1.01
C THR A 120 17.43 -8.55 1.99
N LEU A 121 16.32 -7.97 1.50
CA LEU A 121 15.15 -7.65 2.31
C LEU A 121 14.35 -8.90 2.69
N PHE A 122 14.30 -9.89 1.79
CA PHE A 122 13.54 -11.12 1.96
C PHE A 122 14.41 -12.35 1.65
N PRO A 123 15.29 -12.78 2.58
CA PRO A 123 16.20 -13.90 2.35
C PRO A 123 15.50 -15.20 1.96
N ARG A 124 14.29 -15.43 2.50
CA ARG A 124 13.44 -16.58 2.14
C ARG A 124 13.08 -16.65 0.66
N LEU A 125 13.04 -15.52 -0.04
CA LEU A 125 12.80 -15.50 -1.49
C LEU A 125 14.04 -15.92 -2.28
N ASP A 126 15.25 -15.69 -1.76
CA ASP A 126 16.50 -16.09 -2.42
C ASP A 126 16.72 -17.60 -2.32
N GLU A 127 16.54 -18.15 -1.11
CA GLU A 127 16.57 -19.59 -0.84
C GLU A 127 15.64 -20.39 -1.78
N ARG A 128 14.57 -19.74 -2.27
CA ARG A 128 13.49 -20.34 -3.04
C ARG A 128 13.29 -19.69 -4.40
N LYS A 129 14.30 -19.03 -4.95
CA LYS A 129 14.19 -18.24 -6.19
C LYS A 129 13.63 -19.02 -7.38
N ASP A 130 13.86 -20.33 -7.43
CA ASP A 130 13.41 -21.23 -8.50
C ASP A 130 12.09 -21.97 -8.17
N GLN A 131 11.56 -21.79 -6.96
CA GLN A 131 10.28 -22.37 -6.52
C GLN A 131 9.09 -21.66 -7.20
N LEU A 132 8.07 -22.43 -7.60
CA LEU A 132 6.80 -21.89 -8.09
C LEU A 132 6.01 -21.18 -6.97
N ALA A 133 5.51 -19.98 -7.26
CA ALA A 133 4.82 -19.14 -6.26
C ALA A 133 3.59 -19.81 -5.64
N ARG A 134 2.86 -20.65 -6.38
CA ARG A 134 1.70 -21.39 -5.85
C ARG A 134 2.02 -22.36 -4.71
N THR A 135 3.27 -22.79 -4.60
CA THR A 135 3.71 -23.76 -3.58
C THR A 135 4.27 -23.10 -2.33
N MET A 136 4.35 -21.77 -2.32
CA MET A 136 4.78 -20.98 -1.17
C MET A 136 3.66 -20.86 -0.14
N SER A 137 4.02 -20.67 1.14
CA SER A 137 3.06 -20.33 2.19
C SER A 137 2.43 -18.96 1.94
N GLY A 138 1.32 -18.68 2.62
CA GLY A 138 0.65 -17.38 2.51
C GLY A 138 1.54 -16.18 2.85
N GLY A 139 2.38 -16.30 3.87
CA GLY A 139 3.33 -15.25 4.25
C GLY A 139 4.46 -15.07 3.24
N GLU A 140 4.97 -16.16 2.68
CA GLU A 140 5.97 -16.11 1.62
C GLU A 140 5.41 -15.46 0.34
N GLN A 141 4.15 -15.74 -0.02
CA GLN A 141 3.48 -15.06 -1.13
C GLN A 141 3.29 -13.56 -0.86
N GLN A 142 3.04 -13.17 0.39
CA GLN A 142 2.96 -11.76 0.79
C GLN A 142 4.32 -11.05 0.62
N MET A 143 5.41 -11.67 1.10
CA MET A 143 6.76 -11.16 0.88
C MET A 143 7.06 -11.01 -0.61
N LEU A 144 6.72 -12.03 -1.43
CA LEU A 144 6.90 -11.99 -2.87
C LEU A 144 6.11 -10.85 -3.54
N ALA A 145 4.88 -10.62 -3.12
CA ALA A 145 4.03 -9.54 -3.65
C ALA A 145 4.66 -8.17 -3.40
N ILE A 146 5.15 -7.94 -2.17
CA ILE A 146 5.79 -6.69 -1.77
C ILE A 146 7.14 -6.52 -2.47
N ALA A 147 7.98 -7.55 -2.46
CA ALA A 147 9.26 -7.56 -3.16
C ALA A 147 9.10 -7.24 -4.65
N ARG A 148 8.09 -7.83 -5.31
CA ARG A 148 7.76 -7.52 -6.71
C ARG A 148 7.31 -6.07 -6.90
N GLY A 149 6.57 -5.49 -5.95
CA GLY A 149 6.24 -4.07 -5.96
C GLY A 149 7.50 -3.18 -5.90
N LEU A 150 8.46 -3.52 -5.04
CA LEU A 150 9.73 -2.79 -4.88
C LEU A 150 10.60 -2.83 -6.14
N MET A 151 10.48 -3.86 -6.98
CA MET A 151 11.18 -3.96 -8.25
C MET A 151 10.84 -2.83 -9.24
N SER A 152 9.73 -2.11 -9.03
CA SER A 152 9.34 -0.92 -9.82
C SER A 152 10.02 0.38 -9.37
N LEU A 153 10.92 0.33 -8.39
CA LEU A 153 11.58 1.50 -7.79
C LEU A 153 10.60 2.57 -7.26
N PRO A 154 9.60 2.19 -6.44
CA PRO A 154 8.62 3.14 -5.97
C PRO A 154 9.22 4.18 -5.01
N ARG A 155 8.64 5.38 -5.01
CA ARG A 155 8.78 6.39 -3.96
C ARG A 155 7.63 6.30 -2.95
N LEU A 156 6.46 5.85 -3.39
CA LEU A 156 5.29 5.54 -2.58
C LEU A 156 4.92 4.06 -2.75
N LEU A 157 4.89 3.35 -1.63
CA LEU A 157 4.39 1.98 -1.52
C LEU A 157 3.03 1.97 -0.81
N MET A 158 1.97 1.62 -1.53
CA MET A 158 0.65 1.39 -0.95
C MET A 158 0.46 -0.11 -0.73
N VAL A 159 0.07 -0.53 0.47
CA VAL A 159 -0.06 -1.96 0.82
C VAL A 159 -1.38 -2.21 1.51
N ASP A 160 -2.19 -3.09 0.91
CA ASP A 160 -3.52 -3.46 1.40
C ASP A 160 -3.48 -4.76 2.21
N GLU A 161 -3.91 -4.66 3.46
CA GLU A 161 -3.90 -5.69 4.50
C GLU A 161 -2.59 -6.52 4.55
N PRO A 162 -1.41 -5.87 4.70
CA PRO A 162 -0.11 -6.54 4.68
C PRO A 162 0.04 -7.71 5.65
N PHE A 163 -0.73 -7.76 6.72
CA PHE A 163 -0.56 -8.74 7.79
C PHE A 163 -1.67 -9.79 7.86
N LEU A 164 -2.66 -9.72 6.96
CA LEU A 164 -3.81 -10.61 7.02
C LEU A 164 -3.40 -12.09 6.89
N GLY A 165 -3.71 -12.85 7.93
CA GLY A 165 -3.47 -14.29 8.00
C GLY A 165 -1.99 -14.68 8.09
N LEU A 166 -1.13 -13.78 8.57
CA LEU A 166 0.28 -14.06 8.80
C LEU A 166 0.54 -14.58 10.22
N ALA A 167 1.50 -15.49 10.34
CA ALA A 167 2.01 -15.90 11.65
C ALA A 167 2.80 -14.76 12.32
N PRO A 168 2.82 -14.67 13.67
CA PRO A 168 3.48 -13.56 14.39
C PRO A 168 4.92 -13.28 13.95
N GLN A 169 5.73 -14.33 13.78
CA GLN A 169 7.12 -14.19 13.33
C GLN A 169 7.24 -13.55 11.95
N VAL A 170 6.30 -13.84 11.04
CA VAL A 170 6.27 -13.23 9.70
C VAL A 170 5.84 -11.76 9.80
N MET A 171 4.93 -11.43 10.70
CA MET A 171 4.52 -10.04 10.93
C MET A 171 5.70 -9.18 11.41
N GLU A 172 6.49 -9.68 12.37
CA GLU A 172 7.66 -9.00 12.90
C GLU A 172 8.73 -8.77 11.80
N GLN A 173 8.99 -9.78 10.98
CA GLN A 173 9.88 -9.64 9.81
C GLN A 173 9.39 -8.55 8.84
N MET A 174 8.08 -8.54 8.55
CA MET A 174 7.49 -7.54 7.67
C MET A 174 7.57 -6.13 8.25
N GLN A 175 7.37 -5.96 9.56
CA GLN A 175 7.56 -4.68 10.24
C GLN A 175 8.98 -4.15 10.07
N GLY A 176 10.00 -4.99 10.33
CA GLY A 176 11.39 -4.60 10.15
C GLY A 176 11.73 -4.19 8.70
N VAL A 177 11.13 -4.86 7.71
CA VAL A 177 11.27 -4.45 6.31
C VAL A 177 10.65 -3.08 6.06
N PHE A 178 9.43 -2.82 6.55
CA PHE A 178 8.78 -1.52 6.36
C PHE A 178 9.52 -0.38 7.07
N GLU A 179 10.04 -0.62 8.28
CA GLU A 179 10.88 0.35 9.00
C GLU A 179 12.14 0.68 8.22
N ARG A 180 12.81 -0.33 7.67
CA ARG A 180 13.98 -0.14 6.82
C ARG A 180 13.64 0.67 5.58
N LEU A 181 12.59 0.32 4.85
CA LEU A 181 12.15 1.05 3.66
C LEU A 181 11.85 2.53 3.96
N LYS A 182 11.18 2.78 5.09
CA LYS A 182 10.91 4.14 5.58
C LYS A 182 12.20 4.90 5.90
N SER A 183 13.15 4.26 6.57
CA SER A 183 14.47 4.87 6.88
C SER A 183 15.28 5.23 5.63
N GLU A 184 15.04 4.51 4.53
CA GLU A 184 15.62 4.78 3.20
C GLU A 184 14.84 5.88 2.43
N GLY A 185 13.85 6.53 3.07
CA GLY A 185 13.10 7.65 2.52
C GLY A 185 11.83 7.25 1.73
N MET A 186 11.46 5.97 1.71
CA MET A 186 10.23 5.53 1.04
C MET A 186 8.99 5.97 1.82
N ALA A 187 8.02 6.55 1.13
CA ALA A 187 6.70 6.78 1.69
C ALA A 187 5.88 5.49 1.66
N ILE A 188 5.14 5.21 2.73
CA ILE A 188 4.31 4.01 2.84
C ILE A 188 2.89 4.41 3.24
N LEU A 189 1.90 3.94 2.50
CA LEU A 189 0.48 4.06 2.84
C LEU A 189 -0.07 2.67 3.13
N PHE A 190 -0.33 2.39 4.41
CA PHE A 190 -0.95 1.15 4.85
C PHE A 190 -2.46 1.26 4.75
N ILE A 191 -3.11 0.24 4.21
CA ILE A 191 -4.56 0.10 4.25
C ILE A 191 -4.86 -1.09 5.14
N GLU A 192 -5.54 -0.83 6.24
CA GLU A 192 -5.75 -1.84 7.28
C GLU A 192 -7.12 -1.68 7.94
N GLN A 193 -7.67 -2.81 8.38
CA GLN A 193 -8.82 -2.84 9.29
C GLN A 193 -8.36 -2.98 10.75
N ASN A 194 -7.18 -3.54 10.99
CA ASN A 194 -6.63 -3.66 12.34
C ASN A 194 -5.99 -2.34 12.77
N VAL A 195 -6.75 -1.52 13.49
CA VAL A 195 -6.35 -0.21 13.99
C VAL A 195 -5.03 -0.26 14.76
N ARG A 196 -4.92 -1.15 15.75
CA ARG A 196 -3.75 -1.20 16.64
C ARG A 196 -2.48 -1.51 15.85
N LEU A 197 -2.57 -2.50 14.95
CA LEU A 197 -1.45 -2.90 14.13
C LEU A 197 -1.00 -1.78 13.18
N ALA A 198 -1.95 -1.15 12.46
CA ALA A 198 -1.64 -0.09 11.52
C ALA A 198 -1.03 1.15 12.20
N LEU A 199 -1.61 1.57 13.33
CA LEU A 199 -1.12 2.73 14.09
C LEU A 199 0.24 2.48 14.73
N ALA A 200 0.59 1.24 15.06
CA ALA A 200 1.93 0.91 15.55
C ALA A 200 3.03 1.12 14.50
N MET A 201 2.69 1.06 13.20
CA MET A 201 3.66 1.18 12.10
C MET A 201 3.61 2.54 11.39
N ALA A 202 2.53 3.30 11.59
CA ALA A 202 2.32 4.60 10.98
C ALA A 202 2.66 5.74 11.95
N THR A 203 3.16 6.87 11.42
CA THR A 203 3.31 8.11 12.19
C THR A 203 1.96 8.73 12.52
N ARG A 204 0.99 8.59 11.60
CA ARG A 204 -0.38 9.10 11.73
C ARG A 204 -1.38 8.28 10.92
N GLY A 205 -2.66 8.45 11.25
CA GLY A 205 -3.76 7.74 10.61
C GLY A 205 -4.87 8.64 10.09
N TYR A 206 -5.60 8.13 9.11
CA TYR A 206 -6.86 8.63 8.59
C TYR A 206 -7.91 7.53 8.75
N ILE A 207 -9.01 7.79 9.43
CA ILE A 207 -10.07 6.80 9.68
C ILE A 207 -11.29 7.19 8.85
N LEU A 208 -11.68 6.31 7.95
CA LEU A 208 -12.87 6.42 7.13
C LEU A 208 -14.06 5.74 7.78
N GLU A 209 -15.21 6.41 7.73
CA GLU A 209 -16.52 5.89 8.11
C GLU A 209 -17.49 6.23 6.97
N SER A 210 -18.17 5.23 6.40
CA SER A 210 -19.18 5.41 5.35
C SER A 210 -18.75 6.32 4.19
N GLY A 211 -17.50 6.18 3.72
CA GLY A 211 -16.97 6.93 2.58
C GLY A 211 -16.47 8.34 2.89
N ARG A 212 -16.46 8.75 4.16
CA ARG A 212 -16.01 10.08 4.62
C ARG A 212 -14.84 9.94 5.57
N LEU A 213 -14.00 10.96 5.63
CA LEU A 213 -12.98 11.06 6.67
C LEU A 213 -13.66 11.44 8.00
N ALA A 214 -13.65 10.52 8.97
CA ALA A 214 -14.24 10.76 10.29
C ALA A 214 -13.25 11.45 11.22
N ILE A 215 -12.04 10.89 11.34
CA ILE A 215 -10.98 11.42 12.20
C ILE A 215 -9.61 11.19 11.56
N SER A 216 -8.67 12.10 11.81
CA SER A 216 -7.27 11.92 11.48
C SER A 216 -6.37 12.52 12.56
N GLY A 217 -5.13 12.03 12.67
CA GLY A 217 -4.20 12.54 13.68
C GLY A 217 -3.01 11.61 13.90
N ALA A 218 -2.11 12.03 14.80
CA ALA A 218 -0.96 11.23 15.20
C ALA A 218 -1.38 9.87 15.75
N SER A 219 -0.64 8.81 15.43
CA SER A 219 -1.01 7.44 15.79
C SER A 219 -1.17 7.23 17.29
N GLY A 220 -0.29 7.84 18.09
CA GLY A 220 -0.37 7.79 19.56
C GLY A 220 -1.64 8.44 20.14
N SER A 221 -2.22 9.42 19.46
CA SER A 221 -3.49 10.03 19.88
C SER A 221 -4.71 9.22 19.41
N LEU A 222 -4.60 8.55 18.26
CA LEU A 222 -5.71 7.78 17.68
C LEU A 222 -5.92 6.43 18.37
N ILE A 223 -4.86 5.78 18.86
CA ILE A 223 -4.96 4.41 19.41
C ILE A 223 -5.87 4.31 20.64
N ASP A 224 -5.95 5.38 21.43
CA ASP A 224 -6.78 5.45 22.64
C ASP A 224 -8.01 6.35 22.47
N SER A 225 -8.27 6.85 21.27
CA SER A 225 -9.39 7.75 21.00
C SER A 225 -10.74 7.03 21.19
N PRO A 226 -11.67 7.59 22.00
CA PRO A 226 -13.02 7.05 22.15
C PRO A 226 -13.79 6.99 20.84
N GLU A 227 -13.56 7.95 19.95
CA GLU A 227 -14.19 8.00 18.63
C GLU A 227 -13.74 6.84 17.75
N VAL A 228 -12.46 6.48 17.81
CA VAL A 228 -11.94 5.30 17.11
C VAL A 228 -12.60 4.04 17.66
N ARG A 229 -12.79 3.93 18.98
CA ARG A 229 -13.52 2.80 19.56
C ARG A 229 -14.96 2.74 19.07
N ARG A 230 -15.67 3.88 19.02
CA ARG A 230 -17.04 4.00 18.50
C ARG A 230 -17.15 3.47 17.06
N ILE A 231 -16.26 3.91 16.17
CA ILE A 231 -16.29 3.57 14.74
C ILE A 231 -16.10 2.05 14.52
N PHE A 232 -15.29 1.39 15.35
CA PHE A 232 -14.92 -0.01 15.14
C PHE A 232 -15.71 -1.02 16.00
N LEU A 233 -16.33 -0.61 17.10
CA LEU A 233 -17.10 -1.51 17.98
C LEU A 233 -18.60 -1.47 17.74
N GLY A 234 -19.09 -0.53 16.93
CA GLY A 234 -20.53 -0.26 16.84
C GLY A 234 -21.03 0.47 18.09
N GLY A 235 -22.00 1.36 17.91
CA GLY A 235 -22.74 1.95 19.02
C GLY A 235 -23.73 0.95 19.62
#